data_AF-A0A940UCK3-F1
#
_entry.id   AF-A0A940UCK3-F1
#
_cell.length_a   1.000
_cell.length_b   1.000
_cell.length_c   1.000
_cell.angle_alpha   90.00
_cell.angle_beta   90.00
_cell.angle_gamma   90.00
#
_symmetry.space_group_name_H-M   'P 1'
#
loop_
_entity.id
_entity.type
_entity.pdbx_description
1 polymer ?
#
loop_
_entity_poly.entity_id
_entity_poly.type
_entity_poly.pdbx_seq_one_letter_code
_entity_poly.pdbx_strand_id
1 'polypeptide(L)'
;MSGFLAVTALDFGGNYGGSLLGMIIDAGGMVQFVLALLLIFSVVSWAIILMKYRVIRKTKKENEQFLDLYMRSSKLSDIFPESKKFRSSTLAEVFRAGYIELGKLSKSGRSPGGAGDLANGDIPSVELIGVDNVERALNRASGQEASKLESALGFLATTGSACPFIGLFGTVWGIMNAFRGIGFRGSATLAVVAPGISEALIATAAGLAAAIPAVIFYNYYLSRIRFITQEMDNFSSEFLNIVERHYIRK
;
A
#
# COMPACT_ATOMS: atom_id res chain seq x y z
N MET A 1 -26.25 -49.94 -2.17
CA MET A 1 -27.14 -48.91 -2.76
C MET A 1 -28.42 -48.94 -1.94
N SER A 2 -28.86 -47.94 -1.18
CA SER A 2 -28.72 -46.49 -1.25
C SER A 2 -28.95 -45.94 0.16
N GLY A 3 -27.88 -45.51 0.84
CA GLY A 3 -27.95 -44.82 2.12
C GLY A 3 -27.26 -43.49 1.97
N PHE A 4 -27.93 -42.50 1.38
CA PHE A 4 -27.46 -41.13 1.27
C PHE A 4 -28.69 -40.21 1.11
N LEU A 5 -28.74 -39.15 1.93
CA LEU A 5 -29.55 -37.93 1.77
C LEU A 5 -31.04 -37.99 2.15
N ALA A 6 -31.31 -37.91 3.45
CA ALA A 6 -32.49 -37.24 3.96
C ALA A 6 -32.13 -36.38 5.19
N VAL A 7 -31.16 -35.47 5.01
CA VAL A 7 -31.12 -34.25 5.81
C VAL A 7 -32.02 -33.27 5.08
N THR A 8 -33.29 -33.27 5.45
CA THR A 8 -34.27 -32.30 4.98
C THR A 8 -33.73 -30.90 5.22
N ALA A 9 -33.64 -30.14 4.14
CA ALA A 9 -33.30 -28.73 4.14
C ALA A 9 -34.04 -28.02 5.28
N LEU A 10 -33.27 -27.51 6.24
CA LEU A 10 -33.74 -26.45 7.11
C LEU A 10 -34.12 -25.29 6.21
N ASP A 11 -35.42 -25.01 6.20
CA ASP A 11 -36.06 -23.91 5.50
C ASP A 11 -35.45 -22.58 5.97
N PHE A 12 -34.43 -22.11 5.25
CA PHE A 12 -33.95 -20.73 5.29
C PHE A 12 -34.78 -19.83 4.36
N GLY A 13 -35.97 -20.26 3.94
CA GLY A 13 -36.91 -19.55 3.08
C GLY A 13 -37.79 -18.54 3.83
N GLY A 14 -37.20 -17.71 4.68
CA GLY A 14 -37.86 -16.48 5.11
C GLY A 14 -37.76 -15.43 4.00
N ASN A 15 -38.87 -14.78 3.66
CA ASN A 15 -38.97 -13.74 2.63
C ASN A 15 -38.19 -12.45 3.01
N TYR A 16 -36.85 -12.52 3.06
CA TYR A 16 -35.94 -11.41 3.40
C TYR A 16 -35.46 -10.63 2.18
N GLY A 17 -36.00 -10.90 0.98
CA GLY A 17 -35.63 -10.19 -0.25
C GLY A 17 -36.08 -8.73 -0.28
N GLY A 18 -37.11 -8.37 0.50
CA GLY A 18 -37.59 -7.00 0.70
C GLY A 18 -37.18 -6.35 2.04
N SER A 19 -36.46 -7.05 2.93
CA SER A 19 -36.37 -6.64 4.35
C SER A 19 -35.11 -5.87 4.74
N LEU A 20 -33.94 -6.12 4.12
CA LEU A 20 -32.69 -5.45 4.54
C LEU A 20 -32.61 -4.00 4.06
N LEU A 21 -32.97 -3.75 2.79
CA LEU A 21 -33.04 -2.39 2.25
C LEU A 21 -34.16 -1.58 2.94
N GLY A 22 -35.31 -2.21 3.21
CA GLY A 22 -36.38 -1.60 4.01
C GLY A 22 -35.92 -1.22 5.41
N MET A 23 -35.25 -2.13 6.13
CA MET A 23 -34.66 -1.85 7.45
C MET A 23 -33.64 -0.71 7.42
N ILE A 24 -32.83 -0.59 6.36
CA ILE A 24 -31.87 0.51 6.23
C ILE A 24 -32.56 1.83 5.91
N ILE A 25 -33.61 1.82 5.06
CA ILE A 25 -34.37 3.03 4.70
C ILE A 25 -35.23 3.53 5.88
N ASP A 26 -35.72 2.62 6.72
CA ASP A 26 -36.49 2.95 7.93
C ASP A 26 -35.60 3.27 9.13
N ALA A 27 -34.28 3.05 9.02
CA ALA A 27 -33.36 3.28 10.11
C ALA A 27 -33.26 4.75 10.52
N GLY A 28 -32.96 4.98 11.80
CA GLY A 28 -32.72 6.33 12.30
C GLY A 28 -31.63 7.05 11.49
N GLY A 29 -31.84 8.33 11.16
CA GLY A 29 -30.97 9.07 10.23
C GLY A 29 -29.47 9.05 10.56
N MET A 30 -29.11 8.92 11.84
CA MET A 30 -27.70 8.75 12.24
C MET A 30 -27.12 7.38 11.84
N VAL A 31 -27.89 6.29 11.97
CA VAL A 31 -27.45 4.95 11.55
C VAL A 31 -27.29 4.91 10.04
N GLN A 32 -28.20 5.53 9.29
CA GLN A 32 -28.08 5.68 7.84
C GLN A 32 -26.81 6.44 7.44
N PHE A 33 -26.50 7.54 8.13
CA PHE A 33 -25.27 8.28 7.91
C PHE A 33 -24.02 7.40 8.16
N VAL A 34 -24.01 6.65 9.26
CA VAL A 34 -22.90 5.72 9.59
C VAL A 34 -22.74 4.67 8.50
N LEU A 35 -23.83 4.04 8.05
CA LEU A 35 -23.80 3.03 6.99
C LEU A 35 -23.32 3.62 5.65
N ALA A 36 -23.78 4.82 5.28
CA ALA A 36 -23.33 5.50 4.07
C ALA A 36 -21.83 5.84 4.13
N LEU A 37 -21.34 6.32 5.29
CA LEU A 37 -19.93 6.60 5.50
C LEU A 37 -19.09 5.32 5.37
N LEU A 38 -19.49 4.23 6.04
CA LEU A 38 -18.82 2.93 5.95
C LEU A 38 -18.81 2.36 4.53
N LEU A 39 -19.89 2.56 3.77
CA LEU A 39 -19.96 2.17 2.37
C LEU A 39 -18.92 2.91 1.53
N ILE A 40 -18.76 4.22 1.73
CA ILE A 40 -17.73 5.03 1.04
C ILE A 40 -16.33 4.49 1.37
N PHE A 41 -16.03 4.25 2.65
CA PHE A 41 -14.76 3.65 3.06
C PHE A 41 -14.50 2.30 2.39
N SER A 42 -15.51 1.43 2.32
CA SER A 42 -15.42 0.13 1.67
C SER A 42 -15.14 0.25 0.17
N VAL A 43 -15.89 1.09 -0.55
CA VAL A 43 -15.72 1.29 -2.00
C VAL A 43 -14.32 1.85 -2.32
N VAL A 44 -13.87 2.86 -1.57
CA VAL A 44 -12.53 3.45 -1.76
C VAL A 44 -11.44 2.42 -1.44
N SER A 45 -11.60 1.63 -0.37
CA SER A 45 -10.68 0.55 -0.01
C SER A 45 -10.52 -0.46 -1.15
N TRP A 46 -11.63 -0.97 -1.70
CA TRP A 46 -11.60 -1.90 -2.83
C TRP A 46 -10.98 -1.29 -4.10
N ALA A 47 -11.24 -0.01 -4.39
CA ALA A 47 -10.60 0.68 -5.50
C ALA A 47 -9.07 0.73 -5.34
N ILE A 48 -8.57 1.05 -4.13
CA ILE A 48 -7.14 1.08 -3.82
C ILE A 48 -6.54 -0.33 -3.94
N ILE A 49 -7.22 -1.36 -3.44
CA ILE A 49 -6.78 -2.76 -3.53
C ILE A 49 -6.56 -3.17 -5.00
N LEU A 50 -7.57 -2.96 -5.85
CA LEU A 50 -7.49 -3.33 -7.27
C LEU A 50 -6.43 -2.52 -8.02
N MET A 51 -6.26 -1.24 -7.69
CA MET A 51 -5.20 -0.41 -8.25
C MET A 51 -3.81 -0.93 -7.85
N LYS A 52 -3.58 -1.17 -6.55
CA LYS A 52 -2.27 -1.64 -6.03
C LYS A 52 -1.91 -3.02 -6.53
N TYR A 53 -2.88 -3.92 -6.68
CA TYR A 53 -2.65 -5.22 -7.29
C TYR A 53 -2.02 -5.08 -8.70
N ARG A 54 -2.54 -4.17 -9.54
CA ARG A 54 -2.00 -3.94 -10.88
C ARG A 54 -0.61 -3.32 -10.84
N VAL A 55 -0.39 -2.31 -10.00
CA VAL A 55 0.90 -1.61 -9.87
C VAL A 55 1.99 -2.59 -9.44
N ILE A 56 1.79 -3.32 -8.34
CA ILE A 56 2.80 -4.23 -7.79
C ILE A 56 3.09 -5.39 -8.75
N ARG A 57 2.06 -5.95 -9.40
CA ARG A 57 2.25 -7.04 -10.37
C ARG A 57 3.06 -6.56 -11.59
N LYS A 58 2.80 -5.33 -12.05
CA LYS A 58 3.54 -4.74 -13.17
C LYS A 58 4.99 -4.43 -12.78
N THR A 59 5.21 -3.81 -11.63
CA THR A 59 6.56 -3.52 -11.11
C THR A 59 7.40 -4.78 -10.94
N LYS A 60 6.83 -5.86 -10.37
CA LYS A 60 7.53 -7.13 -10.24
C LYS A 60 7.99 -7.66 -11.60
N LYS A 61 7.09 -7.69 -12.58
CA LYS A 61 7.40 -8.19 -13.92
C LYS A 61 8.48 -7.34 -14.61
N GLU A 62 8.40 -6.02 -14.52
CA GLU A 62 9.40 -5.15 -15.13
C GLU A 62 10.75 -5.20 -14.38
N ASN A 63 10.76 -5.42 -13.06
CA ASN A 63 11.99 -5.64 -12.30
C ASN A 63 12.71 -6.92 -12.76
N GLU A 64 11.98 -8.03 -12.91
CA GLU A 64 12.55 -9.28 -13.43
C GLU A 64 13.15 -9.09 -14.83
N GLN A 65 12.42 -8.42 -15.73
CA GLN A 65 12.89 -8.13 -17.09
C GLN A 65 14.11 -7.21 -17.11
N PHE A 66 14.14 -6.21 -16.23
CA PHE A 66 15.29 -5.31 -16.11
C PHE A 66 16.52 -6.03 -15.56
N LEU A 67 16.35 -6.90 -14.56
CA LEU A 67 17.45 -7.71 -14.02
C LEU A 67 18.03 -8.65 -15.08
N ASP A 68 17.19 -9.31 -15.89
CA ASP A 68 17.66 -10.14 -17.01
C ASP A 68 18.48 -9.32 -18.01
N LEU A 69 18.04 -8.10 -18.34
CA LEU A 69 18.80 -7.19 -19.21
C LEU A 69 20.13 -6.78 -18.58
N TYR A 70 20.11 -6.46 -17.28
CA TYR A 70 21.28 -6.05 -16.52
C TYR A 70 22.35 -7.16 -16.50
N MET A 71 21.95 -8.40 -16.20
CA MET A 71 22.84 -9.55 -16.12
C MET A 71 23.43 -9.97 -17.48
N ARG A 72 22.73 -9.71 -18.59
CA ARG A 72 23.21 -10.04 -19.94
C ARG A 72 24.17 -8.98 -20.51
N SER A 73 24.12 -7.76 -19.99
CA SER A 73 24.84 -6.63 -20.56
C SER A 73 26.19 -6.44 -19.90
N SER A 74 27.28 -6.49 -20.66
CA SER A 74 28.63 -6.28 -20.11
C SER A 74 28.97 -4.79 -19.86
N LYS A 75 28.16 -3.85 -20.37
CA LYS A 75 28.41 -2.40 -20.29
C LYS A 75 27.19 -1.64 -19.78
N LEU A 76 27.39 -0.80 -18.76
CA LEU A 76 26.34 0.05 -18.18
C LEU A 76 25.77 1.08 -19.17
N SER A 77 26.57 1.52 -20.16
CA SER A 77 26.14 2.46 -21.20
C SER A 77 25.02 1.93 -22.08
N ASP A 78 24.98 0.61 -22.27
CA ASP A 78 24.05 -0.04 -23.19
C ASP A 78 22.70 -0.29 -22.49
N ILE A 79 22.74 -0.37 -21.15
CA ILE A 79 21.57 -0.57 -20.28
C ILE A 79 20.78 0.73 -20.12
N PHE A 80 21.43 1.90 -20.10
CA PHE A 80 20.75 3.17 -19.83
C PHE A 80 19.63 3.54 -20.83
N PRO A 81 19.81 3.45 -22.17
CA PRO A 81 18.73 3.69 -23.12
C PRO A 81 17.57 2.69 -22.96
N GLU A 82 17.89 1.42 -22.73
CA GLU A 82 16.91 0.33 -22.58
C GLU A 82 16.14 0.41 -21.25
N SER A 83 16.77 0.90 -20.17
CA SER A 83 16.14 1.11 -18.86
C SER A 83 14.94 2.05 -18.93
N LYS A 84 14.91 2.99 -19.89
CA LYS A 84 13.80 3.93 -20.09
C LYS A 84 12.50 3.27 -20.57
N LYS A 85 12.58 2.04 -21.11
CA LYS A 85 11.42 1.25 -21.51
C LYS A 85 10.67 0.68 -20.30
N PHE A 86 11.38 0.46 -19.18
CA PHE A 86 10.86 -0.10 -17.93
C PHE A 86 10.47 1.00 -16.94
N ARG A 87 9.42 1.76 -17.26
CA ARG A 87 8.97 2.91 -16.44
C ARG A 87 8.36 2.53 -15.10
N SER A 88 7.87 1.29 -14.95
CA SER A 88 7.27 0.79 -13.71
C SER A 88 8.25 -0.08 -12.90
N SER A 89 9.46 -0.32 -13.41
CA SER A 89 10.54 -0.98 -12.67
C SER A 89 11.19 -0.01 -11.70
N THR A 90 11.23 -0.41 -10.44
CA THR A 90 11.94 0.35 -9.40
C THR A 90 13.46 0.20 -9.54
N LEU A 91 13.94 -0.98 -9.90
CA LEU A 91 15.36 -1.24 -10.14
C LEU A 91 15.91 -0.42 -11.31
N ALA A 92 15.12 -0.27 -12.39
CA ALA A 92 15.51 0.56 -13.53
C ALA A 92 15.58 2.06 -13.18
N GLU A 93 14.73 2.56 -12.27
CA GLU A 93 14.81 3.93 -11.77
C GLU A 93 16.05 4.14 -10.88
N VAL A 94 16.29 3.21 -9.93
CA VAL A 94 17.49 3.24 -9.07
C VAL A 94 18.77 3.20 -9.90
N PHE A 95 18.84 2.29 -10.88
CA PHE A 95 19.96 2.23 -11.83
C PHE A 95 20.18 3.55 -12.57
N ARG A 96 19.12 4.18 -13.09
CA ARG A 96 19.23 5.45 -13.81
C ARG A 96 19.75 6.56 -12.91
N ALA A 97 19.28 6.64 -11.67
CA ALA A 97 19.76 7.61 -10.70
C ALA A 97 21.25 7.44 -10.41
N GLY A 98 21.71 6.21 -10.15
CA GLY A 98 23.11 5.90 -9.92
C GLY A 98 23.99 6.17 -11.16
N TYR A 99 23.53 5.77 -12.34
CA TYR A 99 24.27 5.96 -13.60
C TYR A 99 24.44 7.44 -13.97
N ILE A 100 23.41 8.26 -13.77
CA ILE A 100 23.49 9.72 -14.01
C ILE A 100 24.53 10.36 -13.09
N GLU A 101 24.54 9.98 -11.81
CA GLU A 101 25.49 10.54 -10.84
C GLU A 101 26.92 10.09 -11.12
N LEU A 102 27.12 8.82 -11.46
CA LEU A 102 28.41 8.29 -11.91
C LEU A 102 28.97 9.06 -13.13
N GLY A 103 28.10 9.39 -14.09
CA GLY A 103 28.46 10.17 -15.27
C GLY A 103 28.92 11.60 -14.95
N LYS A 104 28.41 12.21 -13.87
CA LYS A 104 28.86 13.54 -13.41
C LYS A 104 30.26 13.48 -12.81
N LEU A 105 30.59 12.43 -12.06
CA LEU A 105 31.91 12.24 -11.46
C LEU A 105 33.02 12.11 -12.50
N SER A 106 32.77 11.34 -13.56
CA SER A 106 33.71 11.20 -14.68
C SER A 106 33.98 12.52 -15.42
N LYS A 107 33.03 13.47 -15.40
CA LYS A 107 33.20 14.81 -15.99
C LYS A 107 33.83 15.81 -15.02
N SER A 108 33.52 15.72 -13.72
CA SER A 108 34.06 16.61 -12.68
C SER A 108 35.55 16.36 -12.43
N GLY A 109 36.04 15.12 -12.59
CA GLY A 109 37.48 14.81 -12.59
C GLY A 109 38.24 15.29 -13.83
N ARG A 110 37.55 15.89 -14.82
CA ARG A 110 38.13 16.48 -16.04
C ARG A 110 38.01 18.00 -16.08
N SER A 111 37.99 18.69 -14.94
CA SER A 111 38.08 20.15 -14.94
C SER A 111 39.54 20.57 -15.27
N PRO A 112 39.80 21.26 -16.40
CA PRO A 112 41.09 21.86 -16.67
C PRO A 112 41.13 23.24 -15.99
N GLY A 113 41.69 23.31 -14.79
CA GLY A 113 41.92 24.57 -14.09
C GLY A 113 41.48 24.56 -12.64
N GLY A 114 42.43 24.24 -11.76
CA GLY A 114 42.28 24.29 -10.31
C GLY A 114 43.64 24.23 -9.63
N ALA A 115 44.57 25.08 -10.07
CA ALA A 115 45.79 25.35 -9.30
C ALA A 115 45.38 26.22 -8.10
N GLY A 116 45.50 25.70 -6.89
CA GLY A 116 45.25 26.46 -5.68
C GLY A 116 45.03 25.60 -4.44
N ASP A 117 46.14 25.26 -3.79
CA ASP A 117 46.27 25.15 -2.34
C ASP A 117 45.56 23.99 -1.60
N LEU A 118 46.26 22.86 -1.46
CA LEU A 118 46.15 21.96 -0.30
C LEU A 118 47.52 21.30 -0.03
N ALA A 119 48.47 22.11 0.45
CA ALA A 119 49.65 21.63 1.15
C ALA A 119 49.27 21.38 2.62
N ASN A 120 48.81 20.16 2.96
CA ASN A 120 49.01 19.49 4.25
C ASN A 120 48.27 18.15 4.31
N GLY A 121 49.02 17.05 4.28
CA GLY A 121 49.00 16.07 5.36
C GLY A 121 47.94 14.98 5.42
N ASP A 122 46.76 15.12 4.83
CA ASP A 122 45.76 14.04 4.76
C ASP A 122 45.01 14.14 3.43
N ILE A 123 44.93 13.05 2.66
CA ILE A 123 44.12 12.98 1.43
C ILE A 123 42.91 12.09 1.73
N PRO A 124 41.71 12.64 2.01
CA PRO A 124 40.51 11.81 2.10
C PRO A 124 39.51 11.99 0.93
N SER A 125 39.81 12.57 -0.23
CA SER A 125 38.85 13.63 -0.61
C SER A 125 38.33 13.78 -2.05
N VAL A 126 38.51 12.87 -3.02
CA VAL A 126 37.78 13.04 -4.32
C VAL A 126 37.13 11.75 -4.83
N GLU A 127 37.83 10.62 -4.86
CA GLU A 127 37.25 9.35 -5.31
C GLU A 127 36.23 8.79 -4.32
N LEU A 128 36.52 8.87 -3.01
CA LEU A 128 35.61 8.46 -1.94
C LEU A 128 34.36 9.37 -1.88
N ILE A 129 34.53 10.67 -2.12
CA ILE A 129 33.41 11.64 -2.23
C ILE A 129 32.53 11.30 -3.44
N GLY A 130 33.14 10.81 -4.53
CA GLY A 130 32.39 10.39 -5.70
C GLY A 130 31.47 9.21 -5.42
N VAL A 131 32.00 8.15 -4.82
CA VAL A 131 31.20 6.95 -4.49
C VAL A 131 30.09 7.28 -3.48
N ASP A 132 30.37 8.12 -2.46
CA ASP A 132 29.34 8.61 -1.52
C ASP A 132 28.20 9.35 -2.24
N ASN A 133 28.50 10.17 -3.24
CA ASN A 133 27.46 10.86 -4.04
C ASN A 133 26.58 9.88 -4.83
N VAL A 134 27.17 8.81 -5.38
CA VAL A 134 26.40 7.75 -6.07
C VAL A 134 25.53 6.99 -5.08
N GLU A 135 26.08 6.58 -3.93
CA GLU A 135 25.33 5.91 -2.87
C GLU A 135 24.15 6.74 -2.40
N ARG A 136 24.35 8.03 -2.13
CA ARG A 136 23.27 8.96 -1.79
C ARG A 136 22.22 9.07 -2.88
N ALA A 137 22.62 9.04 -4.15
CA ALA A 137 21.68 9.07 -5.27
C ALA A 137 20.84 7.80 -5.35
N LEU A 138 21.45 6.63 -5.14
CA LEU A 138 20.77 5.33 -5.08
C LEU A 138 19.78 5.28 -3.91
N ASN A 139 20.23 5.60 -2.69
CA ASN A 139 19.38 5.61 -1.49
C ASN A 139 18.20 6.58 -1.63
N ARG A 140 18.43 7.76 -2.21
CA ARG A 140 17.35 8.72 -2.51
C ARG A 140 16.35 8.16 -3.51
N ALA A 141 16.81 7.52 -4.58
CA ALA A 141 15.93 6.90 -5.57
C ALA A 141 15.13 5.75 -4.97
N SER A 142 15.76 4.85 -4.20
CA SER A 142 15.10 3.75 -3.49
C SER A 142 14.01 4.27 -2.55
N GLY A 143 14.32 5.30 -1.75
CA GLY A 143 13.35 5.93 -0.84
C GLY A 143 12.17 6.58 -1.57
N GLN A 144 12.42 7.25 -2.71
CA GLN A 144 11.36 7.83 -3.54
C GLN A 144 10.46 6.76 -4.15
N GLU A 145 11.02 5.66 -4.66
CA GLU A 145 10.24 4.56 -5.22
C GLU A 145 9.46 3.80 -4.16
N ALA A 146 10.04 3.56 -2.98
CA ALA A 146 9.33 2.99 -1.83
C ALA A 146 8.13 3.86 -1.44
N SER A 147 8.34 5.18 -1.30
CA SER A 147 7.26 6.13 -0.97
C SER A 147 6.14 6.13 -2.03
N LYS A 148 6.49 6.06 -3.32
CA LYS A 148 5.50 5.93 -4.41
C LYS A 148 4.70 4.63 -4.30
N LEU A 149 5.36 3.51 -3.98
CA LEU A 149 4.70 2.22 -3.78
C LEU A 149 3.81 2.20 -2.53
N GLU A 150 4.16 2.92 -1.47
CA GLU A 150 3.37 3.03 -0.24
C GLU A 150 2.19 4.00 -0.33
N SER A 151 2.16 4.85 -1.37
CA SER A 151 1.03 5.77 -1.60
C SER A 151 -0.33 5.06 -1.49
N ALA A 152 -1.32 5.72 -0.89
CA ALA A 152 -2.67 5.18 -0.65
C ALA A 152 -2.79 4.01 0.35
N LEU A 153 -1.70 3.35 0.80
CA LEU A 153 -1.79 2.34 1.88
C LEU A 153 -2.25 2.96 3.19
N GLY A 154 -1.94 4.25 3.43
CA GLY A 154 -2.42 4.99 4.59
C GLY A 154 -3.95 4.97 4.71
N PHE A 155 -4.69 5.07 3.59
CA PHE A 155 -6.14 4.99 3.64
C PHE A 155 -6.64 3.60 4.03
N LEU A 156 -6.00 2.52 3.54
CA LEU A 156 -6.32 1.15 3.96
C LEU A 156 -6.06 0.95 5.47
N ALA A 157 -4.95 1.49 5.98
CA ALA A 157 -4.64 1.45 7.40
C ALA A 157 -5.70 2.19 8.24
N THR A 158 -6.07 3.41 7.84
CA THR A 158 -7.13 4.19 8.50
C THR A 158 -8.48 3.51 8.41
N THR A 159 -8.83 2.92 7.27
CA THR A 159 -10.07 2.15 7.09
C THR A 159 -10.12 0.99 8.07
N GLY A 160 -9.01 0.24 8.16
CA GLY A 160 -8.87 -0.91 9.05
C GLY A 160 -8.97 -0.57 10.52
N SER A 161 -8.44 0.59 10.95
CA SER A 161 -8.48 1.01 12.35
C SER A 161 -9.76 1.77 12.72
N ALA A 162 -10.31 2.60 11.83
CA ALA A 162 -11.43 3.50 12.15
C ALA A 162 -12.81 2.87 11.92
N CYS A 163 -13.00 2.07 10.86
CA CYS A 163 -14.32 1.53 10.52
C CYS A 163 -14.99 0.68 11.63
N PRO A 164 -14.25 -0.14 12.42
CA PRO A 164 -14.86 -0.85 13.54
C PRO A 164 -15.45 0.09 14.59
N PHE A 165 -14.75 1.20 14.89
CA PHE A 165 -15.23 2.19 15.85
C PHE A 165 -16.38 3.03 15.30
N ILE A 166 -16.39 3.33 14.00
CA ILE A 166 -17.52 3.98 13.32
C ILE A 166 -18.77 3.08 13.39
N GLY A 167 -18.62 1.77 13.16
CA GLY A 167 -19.70 0.79 13.32
C GLY A 167 -20.19 0.67 14.76
N LEU A 168 -19.26 0.60 15.72
CA LEU A 168 -19.56 0.59 17.16
C LEU A 168 -20.34 1.85 17.58
N PHE A 169 -19.93 3.02 17.09
CA PHE A 169 -20.67 4.26 17.31
C PHE A 169 -22.11 4.16 16.80
N GLY A 170 -22.29 3.61 15.58
CA GLY A 170 -23.62 3.31 15.03
C GLY A 170 -24.47 2.42 15.95
N THR A 171 -23.87 1.36 16.51
CA THR A 171 -24.59 0.50 17.47
C THR A 171 -25.02 1.25 18.73
N VAL A 172 -24.09 1.99 19.35
CA VAL A 172 -24.36 2.73 20.60
C VAL A 172 -25.48 3.73 20.39
N TRP A 173 -25.45 4.46 19.27
CA TRP A 173 -26.49 5.43 18.94
C TRP A 173 -27.86 4.77 18.67
N GLY A 174 -27.89 3.68 17.92
CA GLY A 174 -29.13 2.96 17.61
C GLY A 174 -29.78 2.37 18.88
N ILE A 175 -28.98 1.75 19.75
CA ILE A 175 -29.46 1.22 21.04
C ILE A 175 -29.96 2.37 21.93
N MET A 176 -29.23 3.48 22.02
CA MET A 176 -29.66 4.67 22.78
C MET A 176 -31.02 5.19 22.31
N ASN A 177 -31.24 5.27 20.99
CA ASN A 177 -32.53 5.71 20.45
C ASN A 177 -33.66 4.71 20.71
N ALA A 178 -33.37 3.40 20.67
CA ALA A 178 -34.35 2.37 21.02
C ALA A 178 -34.82 2.54 22.48
N PHE A 179 -33.90 2.74 23.43
CA PHE A 179 -34.23 2.99 24.84
C PHE A 179 -34.97 4.31 25.06
N ARG A 180 -34.58 5.37 24.34
CA ARG A 180 -35.31 6.65 24.38
C ARG A 180 -36.76 6.50 23.91
N GLY A 181 -37.00 5.67 22.90
CA GLY A 181 -38.34 5.33 22.42
C GLY A 181 -39.21 4.63 23.48
N ILE A 182 -38.63 3.75 24.30
CA ILE A 182 -39.32 3.13 25.45
C ILE A 182 -39.76 4.22 26.45
N GLY A 183 -38.84 5.13 26.80
CA GLY A 183 -39.11 6.19 27.77
C GLY A 183 -40.26 7.11 27.37
N PHE A 184 -40.40 7.41 26.07
CA PHE A 184 -41.52 8.20 25.56
C PHE A 184 -42.85 7.43 25.50
N ARG A 185 -42.82 6.14 25.17
CA ARG A 185 -44.03 5.32 25.00
C ARG A 185 -44.53 4.69 26.30
N GLY A 186 -43.70 4.67 27.34
CA GLY A 186 -44.02 4.03 28.63
C GLY A 186 -44.17 2.51 28.57
N SER A 187 -43.78 1.87 27.45
CA SER A 187 -43.94 0.43 27.23
C SER A 187 -42.66 -0.18 26.65
N ALA A 188 -42.16 -1.21 27.32
CA ALA A 188 -40.94 -1.93 26.97
C ALA A 188 -41.25 -3.29 26.32
N THR A 189 -42.03 -3.30 25.23
CA THR A 189 -42.29 -4.55 24.48
C THR A 189 -41.16 -4.82 23.48
N LEU A 190 -40.86 -6.11 23.25
CA LEU A 190 -39.84 -6.52 22.28
C LEU A 190 -40.12 -5.98 20.87
N ALA A 191 -41.40 -5.92 20.47
CA ALA A 191 -41.82 -5.38 19.18
C ALA A 191 -41.43 -3.90 19.00
N VAL A 192 -41.34 -3.12 20.08
CA VAL A 192 -41.00 -1.68 20.04
C VAL A 192 -39.50 -1.46 19.89
N VAL A 193 -38.66 -2.33 20.44
CA VAL A 193 -37.20 -2.13 20.50
C VAL A 193 -36.42 -2.96 19.47
N ALA A 194 -36.97 -4.10 19.05
CA ALA A 194 -36.28 -5.04 18.17
C ALA A 194 -35.79 -4.42 16.85
N PRO A 195 -36.56 -3.55 16.15
CA PRO A 195 -36.07 -2.92 14.92
C PRO A 195 -34.83 -2.06 15.15
N GLY A 196 -34.86 -1.13 16.12
CA GLY A 196 -33.74 -0.23 16.39
C GLY A 196 -32.47 -0.95 16.88
N ILE A 197 -32.62 -2.06 17.61
CA ILE A 197 -31.48 -2.90 18.00
C ILE A 197 -30.92 -3.68 16.79
N SER A 198 -31.78 -4.18 15.91
CA SER A 198 -31.35 -4.88 14.69
C SER A 198 -30.55 -3.96 13.77
N GLU A 199 -31.06 -2.75 13.50
CA GLU A 199 -30.38 -1.72 12.71
C GLU A 199 -29.02 -1.33 13.30
N ALA A 200 -28.98 -1.15 14.63
CA ALA A 200 -27.75 -0.90 15.36
C ALA A 200 -26.71 -2.00 15.05
N LEU A 201 -27.07 -3.27 15.21
CA LEU A 201 -26.16 -4.41 14.99
C LEU A 201 -25.63 -4.48 13.55
N ILE A 202 -26.45 -4.11 12.55
CA ILE A 202 -26.02 -4.03 11.15
C ILE A 202 -24.89 -3.00 10.98
N ALA A 203 -24.91 -1.87 11.70
CA ALA A 203 -23.84 -0.87 11.62
C ALA A 203 -22.46 -1.42 12.04
N THR A 204 -22.41 -2.22 13.11
CA THR A 204 -21.15 -2.87 13.54
C THR A 204 -20.72 -3.94 12.55
N ALA A 205 -21.65 -4.75 12.04
CA ALA A 205 -21.34 -5.76 11.02
C ALA A 205 -20.76 -5.10 9.75
N ALA A 206 -21.34 -3.99 9.30
CA ALA A 206 -20.83 -3.21 8.17
C ALA A 206 -19.44 -2.62 8.45
N GLY A 207 -19.20 -2.13 9.67
CA GLY A 207 -17.90 -1.61 10.09
C GLY A 207 -16.80 -2.67 10.00
N LEU A 208 -17.08 -3.88 10.49
CA LEU A 208 -16.16 -5.02 10.38
C LEU A 208 -15.98 -5.48 8.92
N ALA A 209 -17.05 -5.52 8.14
CA ALA A 209 -17.00 -5.90 6.73
C ALA A 209 -16.13 -4.95 5.88
N ALA A 210 -16.10 -3.65 6.21
CA ALA A 210 -15.20 -2.68 5.59
C ALA A 210 -13.75 -2.80 6.10
N ALA A 211 -13.57 -3.02 7.41
CA ALA A 211 -12.27 -3.03 8.07
C ALA A 211 -11.42 -4.28 7.72
N ILE A 212 -12.02 -5.47 7.75
CA ILE A 212 -11.29 -6.74 7.62
C ILE A 212 -10.53 -6.83 6.29
N PRO A 213 -11.14 -6.58 5.12
CA PRO A 213 -10.41 -6.59 3.86
C PRO A 213 -9.31 -5.52 3.83
N ALA A 214 -9.58 -4.33 4.35
CA ALA A 214 -8.62 -3.24 4.36
C ALA A 214 -7.34 -3.61 5.14
N VAL A 215 -7.47 -4.22 6.32
CA VAL A 215 -6.33 -4.67 7.15
C VAL A 215 -5.55 -5.80 6.46
N ILE A 216 -6.24 -6.78 5.89
CA ILE A 216 -5.60 -7.91 5.20
C ILE A 216 -4.74 -7.40 4.03
N PHE A 217 -5.33 -6.57 3.17
CA PHE A 217 -4.64 -6.07 1.99
C PHE A 217 -3.57 -5.03 2.32
N TYR A 218 -3.78 -4.19 3.35
CA TYR A 218 -2.74 -3.32 3.88
C TYR A 218 -1.48 -4.11 4.25
N ASN A 219 -1.62 -5.15 5.08
CA ASN A 219 -0.49 -5.96 5.53
C ASN A 219 0.16 -6.74 4.37
N TYR A 220 -0.65 -7.26 3.45
CA TYR A 220 -0.16 -7.94 2.25
C TYR A 220 0.70 -7.01 1.38
N TYR A 221 0.20 -5.82 1.06
CA TYR A 221 0.94 -4.86 0.23
C TYR A 221 2.16 -4.30 0.95
N LEU A 222 2.05 -4.01 2.25
CA LEU A 222 3.19 -3.55 3.04
C LEU A 222 4.34 -4.58 3.06
N SER A 223 4.02 -5.85 3.25
CA SER A 223 5.01 -6.93 3.14
C SER A 223 5.63 -7.00 1.75
N ARG A 224 4.82 -6.87 0.69
CA ARG A 224 5.31 -6.95 -0.68
C ARG A 224 6.18 -5.75 -1.08
N ILE A 225 5.86 -4.57 -0.60
CA ILE A 225 6.66 -3.36 -0.82
C ILE A 225 8.00 -3.50 -0.10
N ARG A 226 8.02 -3.96 1.16
CA ARG A 226 9.27 -4.24 1.88
C ARG A 226 10.19 -5.20 1.11
N PHE A 227 9.63 -6.24 0.49
CA PHE A 227 10.42 -7.14 -0.37
C PHE A 227 11.04 -6.39 -1.57
N ILE A 228 10.25 -5.55 -2.26
CA ILE A 228 10.76 -4.76 -3.40
C ILE A 228 11.82 -3.75 -2.95
N THR A 229 11.66 -3.14 -1.77
CA THR A 229 12.66 -2.23 -1.18
C THR A 229 13.96 -2.97 -0.91
N GLN A 230 13.91 -4.17 -0.31
CA GLN A 230 15.10 -4.99 -0.11
C GLN A 230 15.79 -5.34 -1.44
N GLU A 231 15.03 -5.62 -2.51
CA GLU A 231 15.60 -5.84 -3.84
C GLU A 231 16.36 -4.61 -4.35
N MET A 232 15.83 -3.40 -4.13
CA MET A 232 16.51 -2.14 -4.47
C MET A 232 17.79 -1.93 -3.66
N ASP A 233 17.79 -2.24 -2.37
CA ASP A 233 18.95 -2.08 -1.50
C ASP A 233 20.07 -3.06 -1.89
N ASN A 234 19.71 -4.31 -2.19
CA ASN A 234 20.65 -5.32 -2.68
C ASN A 234 21.25 -4.89 -4.03
N PHE A 235 20.40 -4.43 -4.96
CA PHE A 235 20.85 -3.93 -6.26
C PHE A 235 21.77 -2.71 -6.12
N SER A 236 21.45 -1.77 -5.24
CA SER A 236 22.28 -0.59 -4.96
C SER A 236 23.66 -0.99 -4.45
N SER A 237 23.72 -1.95 -3.52
CA SER A 237 24.98 -2.48 -2.99
C SER A 237 25.81 -3.17 -4.08
N GLU A 238 25.19 -3.99 -4.93
CA GLU A 238 25.88 -4.63 -6.05
C GLU A 238 26.41 -3.60 -7.06
N PHE A 239 25.60 -2.59 -7.38
CA PHE A 239 26.01 -1.50 -8.27
C PHE A 239 27.22 -0.74 -7.71
N LEU A 240 27.20 -0.39 -6.42
CA LEU A 240 28.33 0.28 -5.76
C LEU A 240 29.60 -0.57 -5.79
N ASN A 241 29.50 -1.87 -5.51
CA ASN A 241 30.64 -2.79 -5.59
C ASN A 241 31.27 -2.82 -7.00
N ILE A 242 30.44 -2.78 -8.05
CA ILE A 242 30.92 -2.74 -9.44
C ILE A 242 31.62 -1.41 -9.74
N VAL A 243 31.05 -0.30 -9.28
CA VAL A 243 31.66 1.04 -9.42
C VAL A 243 32.99 1.08 -8.68
N GLU A 244 33.02 0.69 -7.41
CA GLU A 244 34.23 0.69 -6.58
C GLU A 244 35.35 -0.15 -7.23
N ARG A 245 35.03 -1.36 -7.71
CA ARG A 245 36.00 -2.22 -8.41
C ARG A 245 36.60 -1.58 -9.68
N HIS A 246 35.81 -0.80 -10.42
CA HIS A 246 36.28 -0.16 -11.66
C HIS A 246 37.08 1.12 -11.44
N TYR A 247 36.88 1.81 -10.31
CA TYR A 247 37.53 3.09 -10.01
C TYR A 247 38.69 2.97 -9.01
N ILE A 248 38.62 2.10 -7.99
CA ILE A 248 39.70 1.95 -6.99
C ILE A 248 40.90 1.13 -7.52
N ARG A 249 40.72 0.32 -8.58
CA ARG A 249 41.78 -0.56 -9.09
C ARG A 249 42.61 0.02 -10.24
N LYS A 250 42.64 1.34 -10.40
CA LYS A 250 43.54 2.05 -11.32
C LYS A 250 44.48 2.96 -10.55
#